data_AF-A0A9D8MUJ5-F1
#
_entry.id   AF-A0A9D8MUJ5-F1
#
_cell.length_a   1.000
_cell.length_b   1.000
_cell.length_c   1.000
_cell.angle_alpha   90.00
_cell.angle_beta   90.00
_cell.angle_gamma   90.00
#
_symmetry.space_group_name_H-M   'P 1'
#
loop_
_entity.id
_entity.type
_entity.pdbx_description
1 polymer ?
#
loop_
_entity_poly.entity_id
_entity_poly.type
_entity_poly.pdbx_seq_one_letter_code
_entity_poly.pdbx_strand_id
1 'polypeptide(L)'
;MRTTGLLFVLFLMTAGIYADEHEDVIARRQAFRRDVEAHPEKTTQYLASPDAEVRRYALYLTVQTQGAGAKEVCKACMKDPDEQVRLTALEALLYHCRKDPDVRKLFAETASTDTSRKIAKLASDASWPFHREAVLIRNNPFWDHEVKTLRKDPIPDTEWIFKTDPSAIGHLPNQTWYREKIDEKGWRPIRQGYWERQGYNYDGVAWYRIRFTMPQKMECNAVELAFGAVDESAWVWLNGVYLGSHDIGPDGWNTAFALDCTKEVRWGEENVLVVRVLDTEQAGGIWKPVHVEILK
;
A
#
# COMPACT_ATOMS: atom_id res chain seq x y z
N MET A 1 20.28 -80.94 -40.62
CA MET A 1 20.18 -80.09 -41.84
C MET A 1 20.45 -78.63 -41.41
N ARG A 2 21.18 -77.75 -42.13
CA ARG A 2 20.94 -77.19 -43.49
C ARG A 2 19.53 -76.55 -43.58
N THR A 3 19.31 -75.30 -43.99
CA THR A 3 20.15 -74.18 -44.54
C THR A 3 19.34 -72.86 -44.32
N THR A 4 19.87 -71.72 -43.84
CA THR A 4 20.73 -70.68 -44.48
C THR A 4 19.99 -69.66 -45.37
N GLY A 5 20.14 -68.36 -45.08
CA GLY A 5 19.56 -67.18 -45.79
C GLY A 5 18.83 -66.23 -44.81
N LEU A 6 19.24 -64.99 -44.49
CA LEU A 6 20.18 -64.01 -45.10
C LEU A 6 19.63 -63.37 -46.39
N LEU A 7 19.63 -62.05 -46.63
CA LEU A 7 20.14 -60.87 -45.87
C LEU A 7 18.97 -60.17 -45.08
N PHE A 8 18.82 -58.86 -44.76
CA PHE A 8 19.49 -57.57 -45.05
C PHE A 8 19.21 -56.52 -43.91
N VAL A 9 19.84 -55.34 -43.95
CA VAL A 9 19.76 -54.26 -42.92
C VAL A 9 18.92 -53.06 -43.38
N LEU A 10 18.17 -52.42 -42.47
CA LEU A 10 17.94 -50.97 -42.56
C LEU A 10 18.10 -50.31 -41.19
N PHE A 11 19.01 -49.34 -41.10
CA PHE A 11 19.39 -48.65 -39.87
C PHE A 11 18.84 -47.22 -39.93
N LEU A 12 17.80 -46.92 -39.16
CA LEU A 12 17.27 -45.56 -39.00
C LEU A 12 17.39 -45.15 -37.54
N MET A 13 18.31 -44.23 -37.26
CA MET A 13 18.38 -43.55 -35.98
C MET A 13 17.20 -42.58 -35.85
N THR A 14 16.35 -42.78 -34.85
CA THR A 14 15.55 -41.71 -34.24
C THR A 14 16.05 -41.44 -32.82
N ALA A 15 17.35 -41.21 -32.71
CA ALA A 15 17.92 -40.60 -31.50
C ALA A 15 17.37 -39.17 -31.38
N GLY A 16 16.86 -38.79 -30.20
CA GLY A 16 16.37 -37.43 -29.94
C GLY A 16 14.87 -37.28 -29.63
N ILE A 17 14.28 -38.16 -28.81
CA ILE A 17 13.03 -37.86 -28.07
C ILE A 17 13.28 -37.83 -26.55
N TYR A 18 14.46 -37.32 -26.18
CA TYR A 18 14.73 -36.67 -24.91
C TYR A 18 15.35 -35.29 -25.26
N ALA A 19 14.56 -34.49 -25.98
CA ALA A 19 14.92 -33.15 -26.40
C ALA A 19 14.74 -32.19 -25.22
N ASP A 20 15.77 -32.16 -24.38
CA ASP A 20 16.16 -31.14 -23.41
C ASP A 20 15.09 -30.10 -23.02
N GLU A 21 14.56 -30.18 -21.80
CA GLU A 21 13.70 -29.13 -21.23
C GLU A 21 14.48 -27.80 -21.03
N HIS A 22 15.81 -27.82 -21.15
CA HIS A 22 16.66 -26.64 -21.27
C HIS A 22 16.86 -26.17 -22.72
N GLU A 23 15.78 -26.07 -23.51
CA GLU A 23 15.78 -25.21 -24.72
C GLU A 23 16.32 -23.83 -24.31
N ASP A 24 17.47 -23.45 -24.88
CA ASP A 24 18.31 -22.38 -24.35
C ASP A 24 17.52 -21.08 -24.12
N VAL A 25 17.40 -20.69 -22.86
CA VAL A 25 16.71 -19.50 -22.40
C VAL A 25 17.31 -18.23 -23.04
N ILE A 26 18.61 -18.23 -23.34
CA ILE A 26 19.26 -17.13 -24.05
C ILE A 26 18.82 -17.11 -25.51
N ALA A 27 18.88 -18.25 -26.22
CA ALA A 27 18.38 -18.39 -27.59
C ALA A 27 16.89 -18.02 -27.72
N ARG A 28 16.02 -18.46 -26.79
CA ARG A 28 14.59 -18.11 -26.75
C ARG A 28 14.40 -16.59 -26.62
N ARG A 29 15.12 -15.94 -25.71
CA ARG A 29 15.09 -14.47 -25.52
C ARG A 29 15.68 -13.71 -26.71
N GLN A 30 16.66 -14.27 -27.41
CA GLN A 30 17.19 -13.71 -28.66
C GLN A 30 16.21 -13.86 -29.83
N ALA A 31 15.56 -15.01 -29.97
CA ALA A 31 14.56 -15.27 -31.00
C ALA A 31 13.36 -14.33 -30.85
N PHE A 32 12.83 -14.20 -29.62
CA PHE A 32 11.80 -13.22 -29.28
C PHE A 32 12.17 -11.81 -29.73
N ARG A 33 13.34 -11.29 -29.31
CA ARG A 33 13.78 -9.93 -29.66
C ARG A 33 13.83 -9.71 -31.17
N ARG A 34 14.41 -10.64 -31.94
CA ARG A 34 14.48 -10.53 -33.40
C ARG A 34 13.11 -10.56 -34.07
N ASP A 35 12.16 -11.35 -33.56
CA ASP A 35 10.82 -11.42 -34.14
C ASP A 35 9.99 -10.18 -33.83
N VAL A 36 10.02 -9.61 -32.62
CA VAL A 36 9.28 -8.36 -32.32
C VAL A 36 9.94 -7.11 -32.90
N GLU A 37 11.25 -7.15 -33.19
CA GLU A 37 11.95 -6.10 -33.95
C GLU A 37 11.51 -6.09 -35.42
N ALA A 38 11.33 -7.27 -36.03
CA ALA A 38 10.85 -7.41 -37.40
C ALA A 38 9.32 -7.33 -37.55
N HIS A 39 8.57 -7.70 -36.51
CA HIS A 39 7.12 -7.87 -36.50
C HIS A 39 6.48 -7.36 -35.18
N PRO A 40 6.49 -6.04 -34.92
CA PRO A 40 5.98 -5.47 -33.66
C PRO A 40 4.53 -5.85 -33.34
N GLU A 41 3.71 -6.12 -34.35
CA GLU A 41 2.30 -6.52 -34.22
C GLU A 41 2.11 -7.88 -33.53
N LYS A 42 3.14 -8.73 -33.51
CA LYS A 42 3.11 -10.03 -32.81
C LYS A 42 3.38 -9.93 -31.31
N THR A 43 3.82 -8.77 -30.81
CA THR A 43 4.32 -8.60 -29.42
C THR A 43 3.41 -9.22 -28.36
N THR A 44 2.09 -9.03 -28.47
CA THR A 44 1.12 -9.55 -27.49
C THR A 44 1.00 -11.08 -27.48
N GLN A 45 1.40 -11.78 -28.54
CA GLN A 45 1.39 -13.25 -28.60
C GLN A 45 2.43 -13.85 -27.62
N TYR A 46 3.55 -13.14 -27.41
CA TYR A 46 4.61 -13.56 -26.50
C TYR A 46 4.26 -13.44 -25.01
N LEU A 47 3.10 -12.85 -24.67
CA LEU A 47 2.52 -12.91 -23.32
C LEU A 47 2.14 -14.34 -22.91
N ALA A 48 2.01 -15.28 -23.86
CA ALA A 48 1.81 -16.71 -23.58
C ALA A 48 3.12 -17.51 -23.46
N SER A 49 4.30 -16.88 -23.53
CA SER A 49 5.59 -17.56 -23.47
C SER A 49 5.82 -18.26 -22.12
N PRO A 50 6.43 -19.47 -22.07
CA PRO A 50 6.82 -20.10 -20.82
C PRO A 50 7.86 -19.27 -20.04
N ASP A 51 8.66 -18.46 -20.73
CA ASP A 51 9.70 -17.62 -20.13
C ASP A 51 9.15 -16.28 -19.61
N ALA A 52 9.24 -16.06 -18.30
CA ALA A 52 8.74 -14.85 -17.64
C ALA A 52 9.39 -13.55 -18.15
N GLU A 53 10.68 -13.58 -18.53
CA GLU A 53 11.34 -12.37 -19.08
C GLU A 53 10.83 -12.03 -20.48
N VAL A 54 10.44 -13.05 -21.27
CA VAL A 54 9.79 -12.83 -22.56
C VAL A 54 8.39 -12.24 -22.35
N ARG A 55 7.60 -12.78 -21.40
CA ARG A 55 6.29 -12.19 -21.05
C ARG A 55 6.42 -10.75 -20.54
N ARG A 56 7.39 -10.48 -19.66
CA ARG A 56 7.65 -9.16 -19.07
C ARG A 56 8.07 -8.13 -20.12
N TYR A 57 8.95 -8.49 -21.03
CA TYR A 57 9.40 -7.58 -22.09
C TYR A 57 8.33 -7.41 -23.19
N ALA A 58 7.56 -8.45 -23.52
CA ALA A 58 6.37 -8.33 -24.38
C ALA A 58 5.31 -7.39 -23.78
N LEU A 59 5.06 -7.48 -22.47
CA LEU A 59 4.20 -6.55 -21.74
C LEU A 59 4.73 -5.11 -21.80
N TYR A 60 6.01 -4.90 -21.49
CA TYR A 60 6.65 -3.59 -21.58
C TYR A 60 6.50 -2.97 -22.98
N LEU A 61 6.81 -3.71 -24.04
CA LEU A 61 6.68 -3.24 -25.43
C LEU A 61 5.21 -2.93 -25.76
N THR A 62 4.27 -3.77 -25.34
CA THR A 62 2.82 -3.51 -25.53
C THR A 62 2.39 -2.21 -24.85
N VAL A 63 2.87 -1.94 -23.63
CA VAL A 63 2.60 -0.69 -22.90
C VAL A 63 3.24 0.52 -23.58
N GLN A 64 4.48 0.42 -24.06
CA GLN A 64 5.14 1.49 -24.82
C GLN A 64 4.39 1.83 -26.13
N THR A 65 3.86 0.83 -26.84
CA THR A 65 3.14 1.04 -28.10
C THR A 65 1.70 1.53 -27.91
N GLN A 66 0.99 1.07 -26.87
CA GLN A 66 -0.46 1.32 -26.72
C GLN A 66 -0.81 2.30 -25.59
N GLY A 67 0.11 2.56 -24.64
CA GLY A 67 -0.15 3.37 -23.45
C GLY A 67 -1.37 2.87 -22.67
N ALA A 68 -2.36 3.76 -22.46
CA ALA A 68 -3.63 3.41 -21.82
C ALA A 68 -4.47 2.36 -22.58
N GLY A 69 -4.20 2.12 -23.87
CA GLY A 69 -4.80 1.03 -24.64
C GLY A 69 -4.43 -0.36 -24.10
N ALA A 70 -3.26 -0.50 -23.46
CA ALA A 70 -2.80 -1.75 -22.86
C ALA A 70 -3.55 -2.17 -21.58
N LYS A 71 -4.58 -1.41 -21.14
CA LYS A 71 -5.28 -1.62 -19.84
C LYS A 71 -5.70 -3.07 -19.61
N GLU A 72 -6.40 -3.69 -20.57
CA GLU A 72 -6.90 -5.07 -20.41
C GLU A 72 -5.78 -6.13 -20.46
N VAL A 73 -4.71 -5.88 -21.23
CA VAL A 73 -3.50 -6.71 -21.22
C VAL A 73 -2.83 -6.67 -19.84
N CYS A 74 -2.68 -5.48 -19.25
CA CYS A 74 -2.10 -5.33 -17.91
C CYS A 74 -3.00 -5.99 -16.85
N LYS A 75 -4.32 -5.78 -16.91
CA LYS A 75 -5.30 -6.44 -16.02
C LYS A 75 -5.24 -7.98 -16.10
N ALA A 76 -4.92 -8.55 -17.27
CA ALA A 76 -4.67 -9.99 -17.40
C ALA A 76 -3.32 -10.40 -16.78
N CYS A 77 -2.25 -9.64 -17.05
CA CYS A 77 -0.91 -9.90 -16.51
C CYS A 77 -0.81 -9.77 -14.99
N MET A 78 -1.75 -9.10 -14.31
CA MET A 78 -1.91 -9.14 -12.85
C MET A 78 -2.19 -10.55 -12.27
N LYS A 79 -2.41 -11.57 -13.12
CA LYS A 79 -2.60 -12.97 -12.72
C LYS A 79 -1.41 -13.88 -13.10
N ASP A 80 -0.31 -13.31 -13.59
CA ASP A 80 0.87 -14.09 -13.97
C ASP A 80 1.51 -14.76 -12.75
N PRO A 81 2.00 -16.01 -12.83
CA PRO A 81 2.74 -16.64 -11.73
C PRO A 81 4.00 -15.86 -11.35
N ASP A 82 4.65 -15.16 -12.28
CA ASP A 82 5.89 -14.42 -12.04
C ASP A 82 5.64 -13.03 -11.41
N GLU A 83 6.41 -12.72 -10.37
CA GLU A 83 6.30 -11.44 -9.65
C GLU A 83 6.67 -10.23 -10.52
N GLN A 84 7.70 -10.33 -11.35
CA GLN A 84 8.17 -9.19 -12.15
C GLN A 84 7.20 -8.89 -13.31
N VAL A 85 6.52 -9.90 -13.85
CA VAL A 85 5.40 -9.69 -14.81
C VAL A 85 4.23 -8.98 -14.12
N ARG A 86 3.78 -9.45 -12.94
CA ARG A 86 2.69 -8.78 -12.19
C ARG A 86 3.06 -7.36 -11.77
N LEU A 87 4.29 -7.13 -11.31
CA LEU A 87 4.78 -5.81 -10.93
C LEU A 87 4.78 -4.85 -12.13
N THR A 88 5.30 -5.28 -13.28
CA THR A 88 5.31 -4.48 -14.52
C THR A 88 3.87 -4.11 -14.95
N ALA A 89 2.92 -5.03 -14.78
CA ALA A 89 1.50 -4.78 -15.05
C ALA A 89 0.88 -3.77 -14.07
N LEU A 90 1.21 -3.86 -12.78
CA LEU A 90 0.76 -2.92 -11.76
C LEU A 90 1.30 -1.51 -12.03
N GLU A 91 2.60 -1.37 -12.28
CA GLU A 91 3.25 -0.10 -12.59
C GLU A 91 2.67 0.56 -13.85
N ALA A 92 2.40 -0.21 -14.91
CA ALA A 92 1.74 0.27 -16.11
C ALA A 92 0.30 0.78 -15.85
N LEU A 93 -0.49 0.04 -15.06
CA LEU A 93 -1.83 0.46 -14.65
C LEU A 93 -1.83 1.71 -13.75
N LEU A 94 -0.80 1.87 -12.91
CA LEU A 94 -0.62 3.05 -12.07
C LEU A 94 -0.28 4.29 -12.91
N TYR A 95 0.59 4.14 -13.91
CA TYR A 95 1.00 5.25 -14.75
C TYR A 95 -0.11 5.69 -15.72
N HIS A 96 -0.75 4.74 -16.41
CA HIS A 96 -1.74 5.05 -17.45
C HIS A 96 -3.20 5.08 -16.99
N CYS A 97 -3.56 4.38 -15.90
CA CYS A 97 -4.98 4.07 -15.61
C CYS A 97 -5.42 4.31 -14.15
N ARG A 98 -4.62 4.96 -13.28
CA ARG A 98 -4.93 5.14 -11.84
C ARG A 98 -6.30 5.74 -11.50
N LYS A 99 -6.93 6.49 -12.42
CA LYS A 99 -8.27 7.09 -12.23
C LYS A 99 -9.44 6.18 -12.67
N ASP A 100 -9.17 5.08 -13.38
CA ASP A 100 -10.17 4.15 -13.90
C ASP A 100 -10.81 3.33 -12.75
N PRO A 101 -12.15 3.26 -12.64
CA PRO A 101 -12.82 2.58 -11.53
C PRO A 101 -12.49 1.09 -11.40
N ASP A 102 -12.38 0.36 -12.52
CA ASP A 102 -12.05 -1.07 -12.50
C ASP A 102 -10.62 -1.29 -12.00
N VAL A 103 -9.71 -0.41 -12.39
CA VAL A 103 -8.30 -0.46 -12.00
C VAL A 103 -8.14 -0.12 -10.51
N ARG A 104 -8.88 0.87 -10.00
CA ARG A 104 -8.90 1.16 -8.55
C ARG A 104 -9.50 0.02 -7.72
N LYS A 105 -10.51 -0.70 -8.25
CA LYS A 105 -11.04 -1.93 -7.63
C LYS A 105 -10.01 -3.05 -7.64
N LEU A 106 -9.34 -3.27 -8.78
CA LEU A 106 -8.29 -4.27 -8.92
C LEU A 106 -7.11 -4.02 -7.97
N PHE A 107 -6.74 -2.77 -7.72
CA PHE A 107 -5.70 -2.44 -6.73
C PHE A 107 -6.12 -2.85 -5.30
N ALA A 108 -7.36 -2.56 -4.88
CA ALA A 108 -7.85 -2.99 -3.57
C ALA A 108 -7.96 -4.53 -3.43
N GLU A 109 -8.31 -5.22 -4.52
CA GLU A 109 -8.30 -6.69 -4.57
C GLU A 109 -6.87 -7.24 -4.48
N THR A 110 -5.94 -6.71 -5.28
CA THR A 110 -4.51 -7.09 -5.32
C THR A 110 -3.85 -6.89 -3.96
N ALA A 111 -4.08 -5.75 -3.31
CA ALA A 111 -3.58 -5.44 -1.97
C ALA A 111 -3.98 -6.48 -0.90
N SER A 112 -5.14 -7.11 -1.07
CA SER A 112 -5.65 -8.16 -0.16
C SER A 112 -5.25 -9.58 -0.56
N THR A 113 -4.65 -9.81 -1.74
CA THR A 113 -4.57 -11.17 -2.34
C THR A 113 -3.26 -11.53 -3.03
N ASP A 114 -2.38 -10.59 -3.40
CA ASP A 114 -1.08 -10.94 -4.00
C ASP A 114 -0.14 -11.58 -2.95
N THR A 115 0.67 -12.54 -3.41
CA THR A 115 1.66 -13.24 -2.56
C THR A 115 2.94 -12.43 -2.36
N SER A 116 3.26 -11.49 -3.25
CA SER A 116 4.35 -10.54 -3.06
C SER A 116 3.89 -9.37 -2.18
N ARG A 117 4.58 -9.19 -1.04
CA ARG A 117 4.39 -8.01 -0.18
C ARG A 117 4.68 -6.69 -0.91
N LYS A 118 5.59 -6.70 -1.89
CA LYS A 118 5.91 -5.51 -2.72
C LYS A 118 4.71 -5.10 -3.56
N ILE A 119 4.10 -6.05 -4.26
CA ILE A 119 2.93 -5.80 -5.10
C ILE A 119 1.71 -5.44 -4.24
N ALA A 120 1.48 -6.18 -3.15
CA ALA A 120 0.38 -5.91 -2.22
C ALA A 120 0.47 -4.49 -1.62
N LYS A 121 1.64 -4.07 -1.11
CA LYS A 121 1.86 -2.71 -0.61
C LYS A 121 1.65 -1.66 -1.69
N LEU A 122 2.27 -1.82 -2.86
CA LEU A 122 2.17 -0.84 -3.95
C LEU A 122 0.71 -0.67 -4.43
N ALA A 123 -0.06 -1.75 -4.52
CA ALA A 123 -1.49 -1.70 -4.83
C ALA A 123 -2.30 -1.05 -3.70
N SER A 124 -1.94 -1.25 -2.43
CA SER A 124 -2.66 -0.67 -1.29
C SER A 124 -2.41 0.83 -1.13
N ASP A 125 -1.17 1.29 -1.33
CA ASP A 125 -0.81 2.72 -1.38
C ASP A 125 -1.48 3.40 -2.59
N ALA A 126 -1.60 2.70 -3.72
CA ALA A 126 -2.31 3.19 -4.89
C ALA A 126 -3.83 3.33 -4.70
N SER A 127 -4.44 2.45 -3.91
CA SER A 127 -5.86 2.48 -3.59
C SER A 127 -6.23 3.51 -2.53
N TRP A 128 -5.25 4.22 -1.95
CA TRP A 128 -5.45 5.18 -0.85
C TRP A 128 -6.57 6.18 -1.16
N PRO A 129 -7.68 6.20 -0.38
CA PRO A 129 -8.86 6.99 -0.71
C PRO A 129 -8.90 8.36 -0.03
N PHE A 130 -8.01 8.62 0.94
CA PHE A 130 -8.12 9.75 1.85
C PHE A 130 -7.33 10.97 1.39
N HIS A 131 -7.99 12.12 1.45
CA HIS A 131 -7.41 13.44 1.23
C HIS A 131 -8.25 14.47 1.99
N ARG A 132 -7.60 15.49 2.56
CA ARG A 132 -8.23 16.64 3.22
C ARG A 132 -7.29 17.83 3.07
N GLU A 133 -7.83 18.92 2.54
CA GLU A 133 -7.20 20.23 2.64
C GLU A 133 -7.78 20.92 3.87
N ALA A 134 -6.95 21.21 4.86
CA ALA A 134 -7.31 21.95 6.06
C ALA A 134 -6.15 22.86 6.45
N VAL A 135 -6.46 24.13 6.71
CA VAL A 135 -5.49 25.12 7.18
C VAL A 135 -5.74 25.33 8.66
N LEU A 136 -4.76 25.00 9.49
CA LEU A 136 -4.78 25.30 10.93
C LEU A 136 -5.02 26.79 11.16
N ILE A 137 -5.77 27.17 12.20
CA ILE A 137 -6.11 28.59 12.42
C ILE A 137 -4.83 29.42 12.65
N ARG A 138 -3.82 28.80 13.26
CA ARG A 138 -2.46 29.34 13.47
C ARG A 138 -1.70 29.66 12.17
N ASN A 139 -2.05 28.98 11.09
CA ASN A 139 -1.39 29.05 9.79
C ASN A 139 -2.26 29.73 8.71
N ASN A 140 -3.42 30.27 9.10
CA ASN A 140 -4.37 30.88 8.17
C ASN A 140 -3.96 32.35 7.87
N PRO A 141 -3.52 32.70 6.65
CA PRO A 141 -3.07 34.05 6.32
C PRO A 141 -4.21 35.08 6.26
N PHE A 142 -5.47 34.63 6.36
CA PHE A 142 -6.65 35.48 6.43
C PHE A 142 -7.21 35.63 7.86
N TRP A 143 -6.52 35.10 8.87
CA TRP A 143 -6.89 35.28 10.27
C TRP A 143 -6.09 36.44 10.88
N ASP A 144 -6.78 37.49 11.28
CA ASP A 144 -6.24 38.78 11.73
C ASP A 144 -6.21 38.94 13.27
N HIS A 145 -6.69 37.94 14.01
CA HIS A 145 -6.77 37.94 15.48
C HIS A 145 -5.66 37.08 16.13
N GLU A 146 -5.25 37.44 17.34
CA GLU A 146 -4.25 36.69 18.12
C GLU A 146 -4.79 35.33 18.59
N VAL A 147 -4.25 34.21 18.07
CA VAL A 147 -4.69 32.84 18.43
C VAL A 147 -4.08 32.37 19.75
N LYS A 148 -4.92 32.11 20.75
CA LYS A 148 -4.53 31.62 22.09
C LYS A 148 -5.00 30.20 22.35
N THR A 149 -4.11 29.37 22.90
CA THR A 149 -4.50 28.09 23.50
C THR A 149 -5.23 28.37 24.81
N LEU A 150 -6.56 28.25 24.84
CA LEU A 150 -7.36 28.38 26.06
C LEU A 150 -7.19 27.17 26.97
N ARG A 151 -7.03 25.99 26.38
CA ARG A 151 -6.95 24.71 27.09
C ARG A 151 -6.19 23.68 26.26
N LYS A 152 -5.47 22.79 26.96
CA LYS A 152 -4.68 21.70 26.39
C LYS A 152 -4.98 20.42 27.15
N ASP A 153 -5.77 19.54 26.57
CA ASP A 153 -6.19 18.28 27.18
C ASP A 153 -5.31 17.12 26.64
N PRO A 154 -4.54 16.41 27.48
CA PRO A 154 -3.76 15.27 27.02
C PRO A 154 -4.67 14.09 26.64
N ILE A 155 -4.37 13.42 25.53
CA ILE A 155 -4.90 12.08 25.26
C ILE A 155 -4.18 11.10 26.21
N PRO A 156 -4.87 10.15 26.88
CA PRO A 156 -4.23 9.23 27.81
C PRO A 156 -3.05 8.47 27.21
N ASP A 157 -2.03 8.18 28.01
CA ASP A 157 -0.91 7.34 27.58
C ASP A 157 -1.31 5.85 27.54
N THR A 158 -2.28 5.44 28.37
CA THR A 158 -2.95 4.14 28.41
C THR A 158 -4.15 4.05 27.46
N GLU A 159 -4.87 2.92 27.50
CA GLU A 159 -6.18 2.69 26.84
C GLU A 159 -6.15 2.65 25.31
N TRP A 160 -5.00 2.92 24.70
CA TRP A 160 -4.72 2.59 23.31
C TRP A 160 -4.78 1.08 23.06
N ILE A 161 -5.46 0.69 21.98
CA ILE A 161 -5.33 -0.62 21.37
C ILE A 161 -4.59 -0.52 20.03
N PHE A 162 -3.82 -1.55 19.73
CA PHE A 162 -2.81 -1.61 18.68
C PHE A 162 -2.99 -2.83 17.77
N LYS A 163 -2.62 -2.68 16.50
CA LYS A 163 -2.62 -3.77 15.50
C LYS A 163 -1.59 -3.51 14.41
N THR A 164 -0.61 -4.40 14.25
CA THR A 164 0.29 -4.42 13.10
C THR A 164 -0.47 -4.74 11.81
N ASP A 165 -0.06 -4.15 10.69
CA ASP A 165 -0.68 -4.30 9.36
C ASP A 165 0.37 -4.68 8.29
N PRO A 166 0.90 -5.92 8.28
CA PRO A 166 2.01 -6.30 7.41
C PRO A 166 1.71 -6.29 5.90
N SER A 167 0.43 -6.20 5.53
CA SER A 167 -0.03 -6.03 4.15
C SER A 167 -0.49 -4.59 3.84
N ALA A 168 -0.46 -3.68 4.83
CA ALA A 168 -0.94 -2.32 4.75
C ALA A 168 -2.40 -2.20 4.26
N ILE A 169 -3.30 -3.08 4.69
CA ILE A 169 -4.69 -3.21 4.19
C ILE A 169 -5.77 -2.58 5.08
N GLY A 170 -5.45 -2.05 6.26
CA GLY A 170 -6.45 -1.58 7.25
C GLY A 170 -7.42 -0.50 6.75
N HIS A 171 -7.05 0.26 5.72
CA HIS A 171 -7.92 1.27 5.08
C HIS A 171 -8.90 0.71 4.03
N LEU A 172 -8.71 -0.53 3.56
CA LEU A 172 -9.50 -1.08 2.46
C LEU A 172 -10.97 -1.29 2.85
N PRO A 173 -11.91 -1.29 1.88
CA PRO A 173 -13.36 -1.38 2.16
C PRO A 173 -13.84 -2.66 2.88
N ASN A 174 -13.00 -3.69 2.91
CA ASN A 174 -13.20 -4.96 3.61
C ASN A 174 -12.63 -4.98 5.05
N GLN A 175 -11.74 -4.03 5.40
CA GLN A 175 -11.11 -3.92 6.72
C GLN A 175 -11.67 -2.73 7.50
N THR A 176 -11.53 -1.52 6.94
CA THR A 176 -12.09 -0.26 7.47
C THR A 176 -11.73 0.07 8.93
N TRP A 177 -10.51 -0.25 9.36
CA TRP A 177 -10.04 -0.10 10.74
C TRP A 177 -10.05 1.35 11.28
N TYR A 178 -10.13 2.33 10.37
CA TYR A 178 -10.32 3.75 10.65
C TYR A 178 -11.72 4.13 11.18
N ARG A 179 -12.73 3.24 11.11
CA ARG A 179 -14.12 3.55 11.49
C ARG A 179 -14.34 3.56 13.02
N GLU A 180 -15.38 4.27 13.46
CA GLU A 180 -15.81 4.29 14.87
C GLU A 180 -16.13 2.90 15.44
N LYS A 181 -16.71 2.03 14.62
CA LYS A 181 -17.16 0.69 15.01
C LYS A 181 -16.51 -0.34 14.08
N ILE A 182 -15.73 -1.23 14.67
CA ILE A 182 -14.93 -2.27 14.01
C ILE A 182 -14.99 -3.56 14.84
N ASP A 183 -14.55 -4.68 14.28
CA ASP A 183 -14.17 -5.84 15.09
C ASP A 183 -12.79 -5.57 15.71
N GLU A 184 -12.74 -5.47 17.04
CA GLU A 184 -11.51 -5.24 17.81
C GLU A 184 -10.73 -6.56 18.05
N LYS A 185 -11.14 -7.67 17.40
CA LYS A 185 -10.43 -8.96 17.36
C LYS A 185 -8.98 -8.84 16.87
N GLY A 186 -8.08 -9.38 17.70
CA GLY A 186 -6.65 -9.38 17.41
C GLY A 186 -6.03 -7.98 17.40
N TRP A 187 -6.67 -6.99 18.02
CA TRP A 187 -5.97 -5.83 18.57
C TRP A 187 -5.41 -6.19 19.96
N ARG A 188 -4.48 -5.39 20.47
CA ARG A 188 -3.79 -5.60 21.77
C ARG A 188 -3.60 -4.26 22.49
N PRO A 189 -3.59 -4.20 23.83
CA PRO A 189 -3.22 -2.98 24.54
C PRO A 189 -1.80 -2.51 24.17
N ILE A 190 -1.62 -1.19 24.11
CA ILE A 190 -0.33 -0.51 23.99
C ILE A 190 -0.36 0.78 24.81
N ARG A 191 0.77 1.48 24.91
CA ARG A 191 0.88 2.85 25.39
C ARG A 191 1.53 3.75 24.34
N GLN A 192 1.42 5.06 24.53
CA GLN A 192 2.28 6.02 23.83
C GLN A 192 3.76 5.71 24.17
N GLY A 193 4.64 5.79 23.17
CA GLY A 193 6.01 5.27 23.20
C GLY A 193 6.36 4.44 21.95
N TYR A 194 7.62 4.05 21.83
CA TYR A 194 8.11 3.08 20.84
C TYR A 194 7.45 1.71 21.02
N TRP A 195 7.10 1.01 19.94
CA TRP A 195 6.39 -0.28 20.05
C TRP A 195 7.32 -1.49 20.30
N GLU A 196 8.60 -1.41 19.96
CA GLU A 196 9.61 -2.46 20.20
C GLU A 196 9.84 -2.62 21.70
N ARG A 197 9.92 -1.48 22.41
CA ARG A 197 10.00 -1.40 23.87
C ARG A 197 8.76 -1.94 24.58
N GLN A 198 7.70 -2.23 23.83
CA GLN A 198 6.43 -2.81 24.27
C GLN A 198 6.21 -4.23 23.72
N GLY A 199 7.22 -4.82 23.06
CA GLY A 199 7.23 -6.21 22.60
C GLY A 199 6.95 -6.43 21.11
N TYR A 200 6.77 -5.36 20.32
CA TYR A 200 6.51 -5.45 18.88
C TYR A 200 7.79 -5.18 18.09
N ASN A 201 8.61 -6.20 17.84
CA ASN A 201 9.78 -6.07 16.94
C ASN A 201 9.31 -6.14 15.47
N TYR A 202 8.95 -5.00 14.90
CA TYR A 202 8.21 -4.90 13.64
C TYR A 202 8.39 -3.53 12.96
N ASP A 203 9.12 -3.48 11.85
CA ASP A 203 9.11 -2.34 10.92
C ASP A 203 7.88 -2.45 9.99
N GLY A 204 7.18 -1.34 9.73
CA GLY A 204 6.09 -1.29 8.75
C GLY A 204 4.85 -0.49 9.19
N VAL A 205 3.69 -0.84 8.63
CA VAL A 205 2.42 -0.15 8.94
C VAL A 205 1.79 -0.74 10.20
N ALA A 206 1.33 0.10 11.12
CA ALA A 206 0.53 -0.32 12.26
C ALA A 206 -0.61 0.67 12.55
N TRP A 207 -1.57 0.25 13.36
CA TRP A 207 -2.75 1.04 13.72
C TRP A 207 -2.88 1.16 15.23
N TYR A 208 -3.07 2.38 15.70
CA TYR A 208 -3.37 2.77 17.07
C TYR A 208 -4.81 3.28 17.14
N ARG A 209 -5.53 3.00 18.22
CA ARG A 209 -6.92 3.40 18.43
C ARG A 209 -7.20 3.65 19.91
N ILE A 210 -7.90 4.74 20.24
CA ILE A 210 -8.30 5.08 21.62
C ILE A 210 -9.69 5.73 21.64
N ARG A 211 -10.37 5.58 22.79
CA ARG A 211 -11.61 6.30 23.14
C ARG A 211 -11.27 7.36 24.18
N PHE A 212 -11.75 8.59 24.01
CA PHE A 212 -11.53 9.66 24.99
C PHE A 212 -12.74 10.59 25.04
N THR A 213 -13.02 11.16 26.22
CA THR A 213 -14.18 12.05 26.43
C THR A 213 -13.73 13.50 26.44
N MET A 214 -14.34 14.33 25.59
CA MET A 214 -14.09 15.78 25.60
C MET A 214 -14.85 16.48 26.73
N PRO A 215 -14.33 17.61 27.25
CA PRO A 215 -15.11 18.48 28.14
C PRO A 215 -16.39 19.00 27.46
N GLN A 216 -17.29 19.59 28.25
CA GLN A 216 -18.43 20.34 27.73
C GLN A 216 -17.97 21.52 26.86
N LYS A 217 -18.77 21.88 25.86
CA LYS A 217 -18.37 22.89 24.86
C LYS A 217 -18.12 24.25 25.50
N MET A 218 -16.91 24.77 25.30
CA MET A 218 -16.54 26.14 25.62
C MET A 218 -16.52 27.02 24.36
N GLU A 219 -16.42 28.33 24.55
CA GLU A 219 -16.33 29.29 23.45
C GLU A 219 -14.91 29.27 22.86
N CYS A 220 -14.79 28.81 21.62
CA CYS A 220 -13.51 28.61 20.92
C CYS A 220 -13.69 28.85 19.40
N ASN A 221 -12.62 29.29 18.74
CA ASN A 221 -12.56 29.50 17.29
C ASN A 221 -12.05 28.25 16.53
N ALA A 222 -11.19 27.43 17.15
CA ALA A 222 -10.73 26.16 16.58
C ALA A 222 -10.44 25.08 17.64
N VAL A 223 -10.35 23.84 17.19
CA VAL A 223 -9.82 22.70 17.96
C VAL A 223 -8.81 21.97 17.08
N GLU A 224 -7.60 21.80 17.60
CA GLU A 224 -6.49 21.15 16.90
C GLU A 224 -6.06 19.90 17.68
N LEU A 225 -5.98 18.75 17.01
CA LEU A 225 -5.37 17.54 17.55
C LEU A 225 -3.88 17.55 17.21
N ALA A 226 -3.03 17.61 18.24
CA ALA A 226 -1.60 17.83 18.10
C ALA A 226 -0.78 16.66 18.68
N PHE A 227 0.28 16.33 17.95
CA PHE A 227 1.19 15.21 18.20
C PHE A 227 2.59 15.78 18.44
N GLY A 228 3.23 15.42 19.56
CA GLY A 228 4.62 15.84 19.82
C GLY A 228 5.63 15.25 18.84
N ALA A 229 5.34 14.06 18.31
CA ALA A 229 6.00 13.34 17.23
C ALA A 229 5.30 11.99 17.00
N VAL A 230 5.52 11.41 15.82
CA VAL A 230 5.25 10.00 15.50
C VAL A 230 6.44 9.48 14.69
N ASP A 231 6.91 8.29 15.01
CA ASP A 231 7.96 7.57 14.27
C ASP A 231 7.27 6.64 13.23
N GLU A 232 7.37 6.84 11.91
CA GLU A 232 7.94 7.99 11.17
C GLU A 232 6.83 8.88 10.58
N SER A 233 5.80 8.25 10.00
CA SER A 233 4.69 8.91 9.29
C SER A 233 3.34 8.51 9.87
N ALA A 234 2.39 9.46 9.90
CA ALA A 234 1.06 9.29 10.50
C ALA A 234 -0.08 9.67 9.55
N TRP A 235 -1.19 8.94 9.62
CA TRP A 235 -2.48 9.28 9.03
C TRP A 235 -3.56 9.17 10.11
N VAL A 236 -4.43 10.17 10.23
CA VAL A 236 -5.27 10.34 11.42
C VAL A 236 -6.75 10.47 11.07
N TRP A 237 -7.61 9.78 11.84
CA TRP A 237 -9.06 9.92 11.80
C TRP A 237 -9.61 10.19 13.20
N LEU A 238 -10.58 11.10 13.28
CA LEU A 238 -11.39 11.31 14.48
C LEU A 238 -12.84 11.01 14.13
N ASN A 239 -13.51 10.17 14.93
CA ASN A 239 -14.89 9.75 14.71
C ASN A 239 -15.14 9.21 13.28
N GLY A 240 -14.16 8.48 12.73
CA GLY A 240 -14.19 7.93 11.38
C GLY A 240 -13.92 8.92 10.23
N VAL A 241 -13.85 10.23 10.53
CA VAL A 241 -13.53 11.30 9.56
C VAL A 241 -12.03 11.51 9.49
N TYR A 242 -11.48 11.56 8.28
CA TYR A 242 -10.06 11.83 8.07
C TYR A 242 -9.71 13.28 8.42
N LEU A 243 -8.67 13.47 9.24
CA LEU A 243 -8.15 14.78 9.64
C LEU A 243 -6.94 15.22 8.80
N GLY A 244 -6.15 14.28 8.32
CA GLY A 244 -4.93 14.55 7.56
C GLY A 244 -3.81 13.57 7.87
N SER A 245 -2.60 13.95 7.46
CA SER A 245 -1.40 13.12 7.58
C SER A 245 -0.15 13.96 7.79
N HIS A 246 0.79 13.40 8.54
CA HIS A 246 2.18 13.83 8.64
C HIS A 246 3.03 12.76 7.94
N ASP A 247 3.36 12.99 6.68
CA ASP A 247 4.10 12.05 5.84
C ASP A 247 5.12 12.84 5.04
N ILE A 248 6.28 13.09 5.67
CA ILE A 248 7.34 13.97 5.15
C ILE A 248 8.67 13.23 4.93
N GLY A 249 8.63 11.90 4.92
CA GLY A 249 9.81 11.02 4.86
C GLY A 249 10.46 10.76 6.23
N PRO A 250 11.51 9.93 6.27
CA PRO A 250 12.13 9.44 7.51
C PRO A 250 12.48 10.52 8.53
N ASP A 251 13.09 11.63 8.11
CA ASP A 251 13.45 12.77 8.96
C ASP A 251 12.25 13.40 9.71
N GLY A 252 11.02 13.06 9.32
CA GLY A 252 9.79 13.44 10.00
C GLY A 252 9.61 12.88 11.41
N TRP A 253 10.34 11.82 11.79
CA TRP A 253 10.16 11.04 13.02
C TRP A 253 10.13 11.84 14.34
N ASN A 254 10.87 12.94 14.41
CA ASN A 254 10.98 13.78 15.61
C ASN A 254 10.13 15.06 15.53
N THR A 255 9.43 15.27 14.42
CA THR A 255 8.74 16.53 14.11
C THR A 255 7.33 16.55 14.70
N ALA A 256 7.01 17.60 15.45
CA ALA A 256 5.67 17.83 15.97
C ALA A 256 4.72 18.35 14.87
N PHE A 257 3.47 17.90 14.88
CA PHE A 257 2.44 18.33 13.92
C PHE A 257 1.07 18.46 14.59
N ALA A 258 0.15 19.16 13.93
CA ALA A 258 -1.23 19.31 14.38
C ALA A 258 -2.20 19.24 13.20
N LEU A 259 -3.43 18.80 13.47
CA LEU A 259 -4.50 18.65 12.49
C LEU A 259 -5.78 19.29 13.02
N ASP A 260 -6.47 20.07 12.18
CA ASP A 260 -7.80 20.61 12.49
C ASP A 260 -8.81 19.48 12.71
N CYS A 261 -9.52 19.53 13.83
CA CYS A 261 -10.65 18.65 14.15
C CYS A 261 -11.89 19.43 14.63
N THR A 262 -11.94 20.74 14.38
CA THR A 262 -12.96 21.68 14.88
C THR A 262 -14.40 21.27 14.56
N LYS A 263 -14.61 20.55 13.45
CA LYS A 263 -15.92 20.10 12.97
C LYS A 263 -16.23 18.65 13.35
N GLU A 264 -15.20 17.86 13.63
CA GLU A 264 -15.26 16.42 13.86
C GLU A 264 -15.38 16.04 15.34
N VAL A 265 -14.94 16.93 16.24
CA VAL A 265 -14.89 16.71 17.67
C VAL A 265 -16.29 16.82 18.33
N ARG A 266 -16.66 15.78 19.10
CA ARG A 266 -17.91 15.72 19.86
C ARG A 266 -17.68 16.22 21.28
N TRP A 267 -18.30 17.33 21.64
CA TRP A 267 -18.13 17.95 22.95
C TRP A 267 -19.01 17.28 24.01
N GLY A 268 -18.47 17.03 25.20
CA GLY A 268 -19.18 16.35 26.29
C GLY A 268 -19.45 14.86 26.08
N GLU A 269 -18.89 14.26 25.01
CA GLU A 269 -19.15 12.89 24.55
C GLU A 269 -17.84 12.11 24.32
N GLU A 270 -17.97 10.79 24.15
CA GLU A 270 -16.88 9.92 23.70
C GLU A 270 -16.52 10.22 22.23
N ASN A 271 -15.22 10.35 21.98
CA ASN A 271 -14.61 10.46 20.68
C ASN A 271 -13.71 9.24 20.42
N VAL A 272 -13.68 8.78 19.18
CA VAL A 272 -12.80 7.67 18.74
C VAL A 272 -11.68 8.24 17.88
N LEU A 273 -10.45 8.22 18.39
CA LEU A 273 -9.24 8.57 17.65
C LEU A 273 -8.61 7.29 17.09
N VAL A 274 -8.32 7.29 15.79
CA VAL A 274 -7.53 6.25 15.11
C VAL A 274 -6.34 6.89 14.41
N VAL A 275 -5.17 6.28 14.55
CA VAL A 275 -3.93 6.71 13.91
C VAL A 275 -3.31 5.49 13.21
N ARG A 276 -3.12 5.56 11.90
CA ARG A 276 -2.24 4.66 11.16
C ARG A 276 -0.84 5.26 11.24
N VAL A 277 0.13 4.45 11.62
CA VAL A 277 1.55 4.79 11.61
C VAL A 277 2.23 3.97 10.52
N LEU A 278 3.21 4.56 9.85
CA LEU A 278 4.23 3.85 9.07
C LEU A 278 5.57 4.18 9.71
N ASP A 279 6.32 3.13 9.99
CA ASP A 279 7.75 3.15 10.29
C ASP A 279 8.43 2.28 9.21
N THR A 280 9.63 2.67 8.78
CA THR A 280 10.41 1.93 7.78
C THR A 280 11.69 1.30 8.32
N GLU A 281 12.20 1.73 9.49
CA GLU A 281 13.30 1.07 10.18
C GLU A 281 13.45 1.45 11.68
N GLN A 282 13.92 0.49 12.47
CA GLN A 282 14.45 0.63 13.83
C GLN A 282 13.44 0.78 14.98
N ALA A 283 12.56 1.79 14.98
CA ALA A 283 11.90 2.24 16.20
C ALA A 283 10.56 2.98 15.99
N GLY A 284 9.50 2.25 15.62
CA GLY A 284 8.20 2.83 15.28
C GLY A 284 7.32 3.27 16.46
N GLY A 285 6.45 4.28 16.24
CA GLY A 285 5.28 4.52 17.08
C GLY A 285 4.96 5.97 17.47
N ILE A 286 3.88 6.14 18.25
CA ILE A 286 3.46 7.45 18.79
C ILE A 286 4.31 7.76 20.02
N TRP A 287 5.58 8.14 19.82
CA TRP A 287 6.58 8.14 20.88
C TRP A 287 6.62 9.39 21.78
N LYS A 288 5.93 10.47 21.39
CA LYS A 288 5.72 11.66 22.23
C LYS A 288 4.22 11.92 22.49
N PRO A 289 3.88 12.67 23.56
CA PRO A 289 2.50 12.98 23.92
C PRO A 289 1.62 13.50 22.78
N VAL A 290 0.38 12.99 22.74
CA VAL A 290 -0.74 13.51 21.93
C VAL A 290 -1.69 14.29 22.82
N HIS A 291 -2.20 15.42 22.34
CA HIS A 291 -3.12 16.28 23.08
C HIS A 291 -4.07 17.05 22.16
N VAL A 292 -5.21 17.47 22.69
CA VAL A 292 -6.16 18.37 22.03
C VAL A 292 -5.90 19.80 22.52
N GLU A 293 -5.72 20.74 21.60
CA GLU A 293 -5.67 22.17 21.92
C GLU A 293 -6.98 22.86 21.51
N ILE A 294 -7.59 23.57 22.46
CA ILE A 294 -8.79 24.37 22.25
C ILE A 294 -8.37 25.82 22.12
N LEU A 295 -8.64 26.43 20.97
CA LEU A 295 -8.07 27.71 20.56
C LEU A 295 -9.14 28.80 20.43
N LYS A 296 -8.78 30.05 20.77
CA LYS A 296 -9.61 31.24 20.53
C LYS A 296 -8.74 32.37 19.99
#